data_AF-A0A2P4XD97-F1
#
_entry.id   AF-A0A2P4XD97-F1
#
_cell.length_a   1.000
_cell.length_b   1.000
_cell.length_c   1.000
_cell.angle_alpha   90.00
_cell.angle_beta   90.00
_cell.angle_gamma   90.00
#
_symmetry.space_group_name_H-M   'P 1'
#
loop_
_entity.id
_entity.type
_entity.pdbx_description
1 polymer ?
#
loop_
_entity_poly.entity_id
_entity_poly.type
_entity_poly.pdbx_seq_one_letter_code
_entity_poly.pdbx_strand_id
1 'polypeptide(L)'
;RKEFFPLRFIAQLVNLFKTPSFKERQVLKGVLHRLYYKLTQRRSAIRKEIANTFYEYIYETSNHYGVAELLEILGSIVNGFACPIKQEHVVLLEKALIPLHSTPAFISYHQQLAYCMIQYVSKDHTLFTPIVRGLLKYWPVGNSFKEVIFIVEFEEMLEHVLAEADFESISLKLARRLGQCMISDQFQVAERAISCWSSPACLRIMNEYEKLGQGMFDVIKPFLQRAVTGHWNTLIQQKAQETYTMYYNMGYDTDDVASTPSGLISDGKVLDSSAKTEESDPDEDANNSSEANMSMAIRLSASNAVESLDVVLSDEEDEDDKADAS
;
A
#
# COMPACT_ATOMS: atom_id res chain seq x y z
N ARG A 1 -10.37 17.56 -36.32
CA ARG A 1 -9.56 17.33 -35.08
C ARG A 1 -8.93 15.93 -34.99
N LYS A 2 -9.55 14.83 -35.46
CA LYS A 2 -8.96 13.46 -35.47
C LYS A 2 -7.63 13.35 -36.24
N GLU A 3 -7.48 14.13 -37.31
CA GLU A 3 -6.36 14.05 -38.25
C GLU A 3 -5.04 14.63 -37.71
N PHE A 4 -5.11 15.60 -36.79
CA PHE A 4 -3.91 16.28 -36.26
C PHE A 4 -3.15 15.43 -35.22
N PHE A 5 -3.81 14.47 -34.57
CA PHE A 5 -3.20 13.61 -33.55
C PHE A 5 -3.31 12.14 -33.98
N PRO A 6 -2.40 11.66 -34.86
CA PRO A 6 -2.37 10.26 -35.29
C PRO A 6 -1.96 9.34 -34.12
N LEU A 7 -2.25 8.04 -34.24
CA LEU A 7 -1.84 7.04 -33.23
C LEU A 7 -0.33 7.05 -33.00
N ARG A 8 0.45 7.26 -34.08
CA ARG A 8 1.91 7.42 -34.02
C ARG A 8 2.34 8.58 -33.10
N PHE A 9 1.60 9.69 -33.11
CA PHE A 9 1.91 10.83 -32.23
C PHE A 9 1.76 10.43 -30.76
N ILE A 10 0.73 9.68 -30.42
CA ILE A 10 0.50 9.22 -29.03
C ILE A 10 1.62 8.29 -28.58
N ALA A 11 1.99 7.31 -29.42
CA ALA A 11 3.10 6.41 -29.11
C ALA A 11 4.43 7.16 -28.91
N GLN A 12 4.73 8.12 -29.79
CA GLN A 12 5.93 8.96 -29.65
C GLN A 12 5.89 9.81 -28.37
N LEU A 13 4.74 10.41 -28.05
CA LEU A 13 4.57 11.21 -26.84
C LEU A 13 4.76 10.39 -25.57
N VAL A 14 4.19 9.19 -25.49
CA VAL A 14 4.38 8.28 -24.35
C VAL A 14 5.85 7.85 -24.24
N ASN A 15 6.52 7.59 -25.36
CA ASN A 15 7.94 7.21 -25.36
C ASN A 15 8.87 8.32 -24.83
N LEU A 16 8.47 9.60 -24.89
CA LEU A 16 9.25 10.70 -24.30
C LEU A 16 9.33 10.62 -22.76
N PHE A 17 8.44 9.88 -22.09
CA PHE A 17 8.53 9.67 -20.63
C PHE A 17 9.77 8.87 -20.21
N LYS A 18 10.52 8.27 -21.15
CA LYS A 18 11.85 7.69 -20.91
C LYS A 18 12.92 8.76 -20.60
N THR A 19 12.62 10.06 -20.73
CA THR A 19 13.56 11.13 -20.40
C THR A 19 14.02 11.10 -18.94
N PRO A 20 15.34 11.29 -18.67
CA PRO A 20 15.84 11.39 -17.30
C PRO A 20 15.45 12.72 -16.62
N SER A 21 15.07 13.75 -17.40
CA SER A 21 14.71 15.07 -16.88
C SER A 21 13.35 15.05 -16.17
N PHE A 22 13.34 15.18 -14.84
CA PHE A 22 12.10 15.26 -14.06
C PHE A 22 11.19 16.41 -14.53
N LYS A 23 11.75 17.59 -14.82
CA LYS A 23 10.98 18.75 -15.31
C LYS A 23 10.24 18.44 -16.60
N GLU A 24 10.90 17.75 -17.53
CA GLU A 24 10.28 17.35 -18.80
C GLU A 24 9.16 16.35 -18.56
N ARG A 25 9.36 15.35 -17.67
CA ARG A 25 8.31 14.40 -17.31
C ARG A 25 7.08 15.07 -16.70
N GLN A 26 7.25 16.09 -15.86
CA GLN A 26 6.12 16.82 -15.29
C GLN A 26 5.31 17.58 -16.36
N VAL A 27 5.99 18.15 -17.37
CA VAL A 27 5.30 18.78 -18.52
C VAL A 27 4.58 17.73 -19.35
N LEU A 28 5.26 16.62 -19.68
CA LEU A 28 4.68 15.50 -20.41
C LEU A 28 3.45 14.93 -19.69
N LYS A 29 3.51 14.81 -18.37
CA LYS A 29 2.39 14.38 -17.51
C LYS A 29 1.17 15.27 -17.72
N GLY A 30 1.34 16.58 -17.58
CA GLY A 30 0.27 17.56 -17.77
C GLY A 30 -0.32 17.53 -19.18
N VAL A 31 0.55 17.44 -20.20
CA VAL A 31 0.13 17.37 -21.61
C VAL A 31 -0.65 16.09 -21.89
N LEU A 32 -0.12 14.93 -21.51
CA LEU A 32 -0.76 13.63 -21.76
C LEU A 32 -2.09 13.51 -21.02
N HIS A 33 -2.17 13.99 -19.77
CA HIS A 33 -3.40 14.01 -19.00
C HIS A 33 -4.47 14.90 -19.66
N ARG A 34 -4.11 16.13 -20.07
CA ARG A 34 -5.03 17.05 -20.76
C ARG A 34 -5.50 16.50 -22.11
N LEU A 35 -4.60 15.84 -22.86
CA LEU A 35 -4.95 15.16 -24.11
C LEU A 35 -5.95 14.02 -23.85
N TYR A 36 -5.75 13.22 -22.80
CA TYR A 36 -6.70 12.16 -22.44
C TYR A 36 -8.09 12.71 -22.10
N TYR A 37 -8.14 13.81 -21.34
CA TYR A 37 -9.40 14.45 -20.96
C TYR A 37 -10.15 15.00 -22.18
N LYS A 38 -9.47 15.82 -23.01
CA LYS A 38 -10.08 16.53 -24.14
C LYS A 38 -10.31 15.66 -25.38
N LEU A 39 -9.48 14.64 -25.64
CA LEU A 39 -9.57 13.78 -26.83
C LEU A 39 -10.18 12.41 -26.50
N THR A 40 -11.49 12.39 -26.25
CA THR A 40 -12.25 11.17 -25.87
C THR A 40 -12.03 9.98 -26.81
N GLN A 41 -11.92 10.24 -28.11
CA GLN A 41 -11.72 9.24 -29.17
C GLN A 41 -10.33 8.58 -29.15
N ARG A 42 -9.35 9.16 -28.44
CA ARG A 42 -7.98 8.65 -28.32
C ARG A 42 -7.71 7.97 -26.97
N ARG A 43 -8.68 7.97 -26.03
CA ARG A 43 -8.52 7.40 -24.68
C ARG A 43 -8.06 5.94 -24.68
N SER A 44 -8.66 5.10 -25.53
CA SER A 44 -8.26 3.69 -25.65
C SER A 44 -6.81 3.55 -26.15
N ALA A 45 -6.42 4.34 -27.15
CA ALA A 45 -5.04 4.34 -27.65
C ALA A 45 -4.03 4.79 -26.59
N ILE A 46 -4.33 5.85 -25.85
CA ILE A 46 -3.47 6.33 -24.76
C ILE A 46 -3.30 5.24 -23.69
N ARG A 47 -4.39 4.64 -23.20
CA ARG A 47 -4.30 3.55 -22.21
C ARG A 47 -3.48 2.37 -22.73
N LYS A 48 -3.65 2.01 -24.01
CA LYS A 48 -2.91 0.93 -24.65
C LYS A 48 -1.42 1.23 -24.70
N GLU A 49 -1.02 2.44 -25.10
CA GLU A 49 0.40 2.82 -25.14
C GLU A 49 1.01 2.84 -23.73
N ILE A 50 0.30 3.35 -22.72
CA ILE A 50 0.77 3.29 -21.32
C ILE A 50 0.94 1.82 -20.87
N ALA A 51 -0.03 0.96 -21.19
CA ALA A 51 0.05 -0.46 -20.87
C ALA A 51 1.26 -1.14 -21.53
N ASN A 52 1.50 -0.84 -22.81
CA ASN A 52 2.65 -1.36 -23.56
C ASN A 52 3.97 -0.94 -22.91
N THR A 53 4.08 0.33 -22.48
CA THR A 53 5.26 0.82 -21.74
C THR A 53 5.48 0.03 -20.46
N PHE A 54 4.43 -0.30 -19.71
CA PHE A 54 4.55 -1.14 -18.52
C PHE A 54 4.94 -2.58 -18.85
N TYR A 55 4.42 -3.16 -19.93
CA TYR A 55 4.84 -4.48 -20.37
C TYR A 55 6.32 -4.52 -20.76
N GLU A 56 6.80 -3.55 -21.55
CA GLU A 56 8.21 -3.42 -21.90
C GLU A 56 9.08 -3.24 -20.63
N TYR A 57 8.62 -2.42 -19.69
CA TYR A 57 9.34 -2.17 -18.44
C TYR A 57 9.42 -3.45 -17.56
N ILE A 58 8.33 -4.17 -17.37
CA ILE A 58 8.28 -5.36 -16.50
C ILE A 58 9.03 -6.55 -17.12
N TYR A 59 8.84 -6.80 -18.42
CA TYR A 59 9.24 -8.06 -19.04
C TYR A 59 10.50 -7.96 -19.90
N GLU A 60 10.93 -6.77 -20.31
CA GLU A 60 12.05 -6.61 -21.26
C GLU A 60 13.21 -5.78 -20.69
N THR A 61 12.98 -4.48 -20.45
CA THR A 61 14.09 -3.53 -20.27
C THR A 61 14.35 -3.17 -18.82
N SER A 62 13.34 -3.18 -17.96
CA SER A 62 13.42 -2.70 -16.56
C SER A 62 14.05 -1.30 -16.41
N ASN A 63 14.03 -0.49 -17.47
CA ASN A 63 14.65 0.83 -17.50
C ASN A 63 13.68 1.87 -18.04
N HIS A 64 13.00 2.57 -17.13
CA HIS A 64 12.06 3.63 -17.47
C HIS A 64 11.93 4.64 -16.32
N TYR A 65 12.26 5.91 -16.57
CA TYR A 65 12.22 6.96 -15.53
C TYR A 65 10.83 7.52 -15.24
N GLY A 66 9.89 7.41 -16.18
CA GLY A 66 8.56 8.00 -16.08
C GLY A 66 7.43 7.11 -15.58
N VAL A 67 7.74 6.00 -14.88
CA VAL A 67 6.70 5.06 -14.41
C VAL A 67 5.77 5.73 -13.40
N ALA A 68 6.31 6.52 -12.47
CA ALA A 68 5.53 7.25 -11.46
C ALA A 68 4.55 8.22 -12.12
N GLU A 69 5.01 9.06 -13.05
CA GLU A 69 4.15 10.04 -13.71
C GLU A 69 3.05 9.39 -14.56
N LEU A 70 3.34 8.24 -15.20
CA LEU A 70 2.33 7.48 -15.93
C LEU A 70 1.28 6.86 -14.99
N LEU A 71 1.70 6.40 -13.80
CA LEU A 71 0.79 5.89 -12.78
C LEU A 71 -0.10 6.99 -12.19
N GLU A 72 0.41 8.20 -11.97
CA GLU A 72 -0.43 9.34 -11.55
C GLU A 72 -1.58 9.61 -12.53
N ILE A 73 -1.26 9.61 -13.83
CA ILE A 73 -2.27 9.78 -14.88
C ILE A 73 -3.26 8.62 -14.83
N LEU A 74 -2.77 7.38 -14.72
CA LEU A 74 -3.64 6.22 -14.65
C LEU A 74 -4.54 6.22 -13.43
N GLY A 75 -4.06 6.63 -12.25
CA GLY A 75 -4.87 6.75 -11.05
C GLY A 75 -6.07 7.68 -11.27
N SER A 76 -5.84 8.86 -11.86
CA SER A 76 -6.91 9.79 -12.24
C SER A 76 -7.87 9.18 -13.27
N ILE A 77 -7.33 8.44 -14.26
CA ILE A 77 -8.14 7.75 -15.27
C ILE A 77 -9.04 6.68 -14.64
N VAL A 78 -8.52 5.87 -13.70
CA VAL A 78 -9.24 4.79 -13.03
C VAL A 78 -10.38 5.36 -12.17
N ASN A 79 -10.13 6.47 -11.47
CA ASN A 79 -11.19 7.18 -10.74
C ASN A 79 -12.34 7.61 -11.68
N GLY A 80 -12.03 7.92 -12.94
CA GLY A 80 -13.02 8.25 -13.97
C GLY A 80 -13.70 7.05 -14.68
N PHE A 81 -13.41 5.80 -14.30
CA PHE A 81 -14.06 4.64 -14.91
C PHE A 81 -15.54 4.55 -14.52
N ALA A 82 -16.35 4.18 -15.51
CA ALA A 82 -17.74 3.81 -15.29
C ALA A 82 -17.83 2.39 -14.71
N CYS A 83 -18.78 2.18 -13.80
CA CYS A 83 -19.11 0.86 -13.27
C CYS A 83 -20.27 0.25 -14.09
N PRO A 84 -20.26 -1.06 -14.40
CA PRO A 84 -19.21 -2.03 -14.08
C PRO A 84 -17.92 -1.81 -14.88
N ILE A 85 -16.78 -2.14 -14.26
CA ILE A 85 -15.47 -1.97 -14.87
C ILE A 85 -15.36 -2.89 -16.10
N LYS A 86 -14.92 -2.32 -17.23
CA LYS A 86 -14.74 -3.08 -18.47
C LYS A 86 -13.61 -4.10 -18.33
N GLN A 87 -13.76 -5.25 -18.98
CA GLN A 87 -12.75 -6.32 -18.96
C GLN A 87 -11.37 -5.85 -19.40
N GLU A 88 -11.26 -4.91 -20.35
CA GLU A 88 -9.97 -4.35 -20.77
C GLU A 88 -9.21 -3.63 -19.64
N HIS A 89 -9.92 -3.05 -18.67
CA HIS A 89 -9.34 -2.38 -17.50
C HIS A 89 -8.94 -3.40 -16.43
N VAL A 90 -9.72 -4.47 -16.27
CA VAL A 90 -9.32 -5.59 -15.39
C VAL A 90 -8.05 -6.26 -15.91
N VAL A 91 -7.93 -6.45 -17.23
CA VAL A 91 -6.69 -6.99 -17.84
C VAL A 91 -5.50 -6.06 -17.59
N LEU A 92 -5.68 -4.73 -17.67
CA LEU A 92 -4.63 -3.76 -17.34
C LEU A 92 -4.16 -3.91 -15.88
N LEU A 93 -5.10 -4.03 -14.94
CA LEU A 93 -4.81 -4.28 -13.53
C LEU A 93 -3.99 -5.57 -13.34
N GLU A 94 -4.48 -6.69 -13.87
CA GLU A 94 -3.88 -8.01 -13.64
C GLU A 94 -2.55 -8.22 -14.34
N LYS A 95 -2.40 -7.69 -15.56
CA LYS A 95 -1.24 -7.97 -16.42
C LYS A 95 -0.14 -6.91 -16.32
N ALA A 96 -0.49 -5.66 -15.98
CA ALA A 96 0.46 -4.57 -15.89
C ALA A 96 0.62 -4.07 -14.45
N LEU A 97 -0.44 -3.60 -13.80
CA LEU A 97 -0.31 -2.89 -12.52
C LEU A 97 0.11 -3.81 -11.37
N ILE A 98 -0.54 -4.97 -11.21
CA ILE A 98 -0.17 -5.93 -10.15
C ILE A 98 1.29 -6.40 -10.32
N PRO A 99 1.77 -6.78 -11.52
CA PRO A 99 3.17 -7.13 -11.72
C PRO A 99 4.20 -6.02 -11.48
N LEU A 100 3.83 -4.73 -11.52
CA LEU A 100 4.75 -3.64 -11.20
C LEU A 100 5.29 -3.73 -9.76
N HIS A 101 4.60 -4.40 -8.84
CA HIS A 101 5.10 -4.68 -7.49
C HIS A 101 6.36 -5.55 -7.49
N SER A 102 6.59 -6.35 -8.53
CA SER A 102 7.75 -7.23 -8.63
C SER A 102 9.06 -6.50 -8.96
N THR A 103 9.00 -5.29 -9.52
CA THR A 103 10.22 -4.68 -10.08
C THR A 103 11.18 -4.16 -9.00
N PRO A 104 12.49 -4.05 -9.30
CA PRO A 104 13.49 -3.52 -8.37
C PRO A 104 13.29 -2.04 -8.03
N ALA A 105 12.88 -1.21 -9.01
CA ALA A 105 12.73 0.24 -8.81
C ALA A 105 11.38 0.64 -8.18
N PHE A 106 10.62 -0.32 -7.64
CA PHE A 106 9.30 -0.13 -7.02
C PHE A 106 9.22 1.06 -6.06
N ILE A 107 10.26 1.28 -5.25
CA ILE A 107 10.31 2.37 -4.26
C ILE A 107 10.06 3.75 -4.91
N SER A 108 10.49 3.94 -6.16
CA SER A 108 10.33 5.24 -6.85
C SER A 108 8.89 5.59 -7.22
N TYR A 109 7.98 4.63 -7.24
CA TYR A 109 6.60 4.83 -7.72
C TYR A 109 5.51 4.17 -6.85
N HIS A 110 5.89 3.60 -5.69
CA HIS A 110 5.00 2.79 -4.85
C HIS A 110 3.73 3.54 -4.44
N GLN A 111 3.82 4.83 -4.10
CA GLN A 111 2.67 5.65 -3.70
C GLN A 111 1.64 5.77 -4.84
N GLN A 112 2.12 6.02 -6.06
CA GLN A 112 1.26 6.16 -7.23
C GLN A 112 0.62 4.82 -7.62
N LEU A 113 1.33 3.71 -7.41
CA LEU A 113 0.81 2.38 -7.65
C LEU A 113 -0.24 1.95 -6.62
N ALA A 114 0.03 2.19 -5.33
CA ALA A 114 -0.93 1.93 -4.25
C ALA A 114 -2.22 2.74 -4.46
N TYR A 115 -2.09 4.02 -4.83
CA TYR A 115 -3.25 4.83 -5.21
C TYR A 115 -4.06 4.18 -6.34
N CYS A 116 -3.40 3.65 -7.38
CA CYS A 116 -4.11 2.93 -8.43
C CYS A 116 -4.85 1.70 -7.88
N MET A 117 -4.22 0.90 -7.00
CA MET A 117 -4.86 -0.29 -6.40
C MET A 117 -6.13 0.10 -5.64
N ILE A 118 -6.03 1.11 -4.77
CA ILE A 118 -7.15 1.66 -3.99
C ILE A 118 -8.29 2.13 -4.91
N GLN A 119 -7.96 2.85 -6.00
CA GLN A 119 -8.97 3.31 -6.96
C GLN A 119 -9.70 2.13 -7.64
N TYR A 120 -9.01 1.05 -7.98
CA TYR A 120 -9.67 -0.14 -8.55
C TYR A 120 -10.62 -0.80 -7.55
N VAL A 121 -10.17 -1.04 -6.32
CA VAL A 121 -11.02 -1.69 -5.30
C VAL A 121 -12.18 -0.80 -4.89
N SER A 122 -11.98 0.52 -4.85
CA SER A 122 -13.06 1.50 -4.59
C SER A 122 -14.15 1.48 -5.65
N LYS A 123 -13.81 1.12 -6.91
CA LYS A 123 -14.77 1.00 -8.02
C LYS A 123 -15.46 -0.36 -8.07
N ASP A 124 -14.74 -1.41 -7.71
CA ASP A 124 -15.24 -2.78 -7.68
C ASP A 124 -14.50 -3.58 -6.59
N HIS A 125 -15.19 -3.83 -5.47
CA HIS A 125 -14.61 -4.50 -4.31
C HIS A 125 -14.13 -5.93 -4.61
N THR A 126 -14.71 -6.59 -5.62
CA THR A 126 -14.31 -7.96 -6.00
C THR A 126 -12.86 -8.03 -6.50
N LEU A 127 -12.31 -6.90 -6.94
CA LEU A 127 -10.91 -6.76 -7.38
C LEU A 127 -9.90 -6.74 -6.21
N PHE A 128 -10.36 -6.64 -4.96
CA PHE A 128 -9.52 -6.79 -3.78
C PHE A 128 -8.76 -8.13 -3.80
N THR A 129 -9.49 -9.22 -4.04
CA THR A 129 -8.93 -10.58 -4.00
C THR A 129 -7.75 -10.79 -4.97
N PRO A 130 -7.88 -10.49 -6.29
CA PRO A 130 -6.77 -10.65 -7.22
C PRO A 130 -5.57 -9.74 -6.90
N ILE A 131 -5.79 -8.51 -6.42
CA ILE A 131 -4.71 -7.60 -6.01
C ILE A 131 -3.91 -8.18 -4.85
N VAL A 132 -4.58 -8.60 -3.77
CA VAL A 132 -3.93 -9.19 -2.59
C VAL A 132 -3.19 -10.48 -2.94
N ARG A 133 -3.77 -11.34 -3.79
CA ARG A 133 -3.06 -12.54 -4.29
C ARG A 133 -1.79 -12.16 -5.05
N GLY A 134 -1.84 -11.10 -5.85
CA GLY A 134 -0.70 -10.55 -6.57
C GLY A 134 0.41 -10.06 -5.63
N LEU A 135 0.07 -9.25 -4.63
CA LEU A 135 1.02 -8.77 -3.63
C LEU A 135 1.65 -9.93 -2.84
N LEU A 136 0.86 -10.92 -2.41
CA LEU A 136 1.38 -12.11 -1.75
C LEU A 136 2.32 -12.94 -2.65
N LYS A 137 2.04 -12.98 -3.96
CA LYS A 137 2.91 -13.63 -4.95
C LYS A 137 4.24 -12.90 -5.11
N TYR A 138 4.22 -11.57 -5.09
CA TYR A 138 5.42 -10.72 -5.25
C TYR A 138 6.00 -10.24 -3.92
N TRP A 139 5.68 -10.92 -2.82
CA TRP A 139 6.13 -10.53 -1.49
C TRP A 139 7.66 -10.41 -1.48
N PRO A 140 8.23 -9.25 -1.04
CA PRO A 140 9.66 -9.03 -1.10
C PRO A 140 10.40 -10.00 -0.18
N VAL A 141 11.57 -10.47 -0.62
CA VAL A 141 12.47 -11.28 0.21
C VAL A 141 13.83 -10.59 0.22
N GLY A 142 14.34 -10.27 1.40
CA GLY A 142 15.64 -9.61 1.57
C GLY A 142 15.64 -8.09 1.34
N ASN A 143 14.47 -7.47 1.23
CA ASN A 143 14.32 -6.00 1.20
C ASN A 143 13.28 -5.57 2.23
N SER A 144 13.73 -5.32 3.44
CA SER A 144 12.88 -4.97 4.58
C SER A 144 12.06 -3.70 4.35
N PHE A 145 12.64 -2.68 3.73
CA PHE A 145 11.93 -1.44 3.42
C PHE A 145 10.76 -1.69 2.47
N LYS A 146 10.95 -2.52 1.44
CA LYS A 146 9.87 -2.92 0.53
C LYS A 146 8.82 -3.77 1.23
N GLU A 147 9.20 -4.64 2.16
CA GLU A 147 8.25 -5.40 2.98
C GLU A 147 7.36 -4.48 3.83
N VAL A 148 7.95 -3.45 4.47
CA VAL A 148 7.19 -2.45 5.24
C VAL A 148 6.17 -1.74 4.34
N ILE A 149 6.56 -1.32 3.13
CA ILE A 149 5.64 -0.68 2.17
C ILE A 149 4.50 -1.62 1.78
N PHE A 150 4.79 -2.91 1.53
CA PHE A 150 3.74 -3.88 1.21
C PHE A 150 2.74 -4.00 2.36
N ILE A 151 3.21 -4.07 3.62
CA ILE A 151 2.31 -4.13 4.78
C ILE A 151 1.44 -2.87 4.88
N VAL A 152 2.00 -1.68 4.59
CA VAL A 152 1.22 -0.43 4.54
C VAL A 152 0.12 -0.52 3.49
N GLU A 153 0.46 -0.89 2.26
CA GLU A 153 -0.49 -1.01 1.16
C GLU A 153 -1.58 -2.05 1.46
N PHE A 154 -1.22 -3.17 2.09
CA PHE A 154 -2.19 -4.16 2.54
C PHE A 154 -3.18 -3.59 3.55
N GLU A 155 -2.70 -2.88 4.58
CA GLU A 155 -3.57 -2.28 5.59
C GLU A 155 -4.57 -1.31 4.96
N GLU A 156 -4.11 -0.43 4.06
CA GLU A 156 -4.98 0.52 3.36
C GLU A 156 -6.04 -0.22 2.53
N MET A 157 -5.67 -1.31 1.83
CA MET A 157 -6.63 -2.11 1.09
C MET A 157 -7.66 -2.83 1.97
N LEU A 158 -7.33 -3.17 3.23
CA LEU A 158 -8.29 -3.80 4.15
C LEU A 158 -9.50 -2.89 4.40
N GLU A 159 -9.37 -1.57 4.26
CA GLU A 159 -10.51 -0.64 4.37
C GLU A 159 -11.62 -0.91 3.35
N HIS A 160 -11.28 -1.55 2.23
CA HIS A 160 -12.19 -1.81 1.12
C HIS A 160 -12.73 -3.25 1.07
N VAL A 161 -12.52 -4.06 2.12
CA VAL A 161 -13.20 -5.35 2.25
C VAL A 161 -14.66 -5.09 2.63
N LEU A 162 -15.58 -5.35 1.69
CA LEU A 162 -17.03 -5.12 1.87
C LEU A 162 -17.83 -6.41 2.01
N ALA A 163 -17.24 -7.57 1.70
CA ALA A 163 -17.88 -8.87 1.84
C ALA A 163 -16.89 -9.94 2.31
N GLU A 164 -17.36 -10.88 3.12
CA GLU A 164 -16.55 -12.01 3.61
C GLU A 164 -15.90 -12.80 2.46
N ALA A 165 -16.64 -13.02 1.36
CA ALA A 165 -16.18 -13.77 0.20
C ALA A 165 -14.93 -13.16 -0.49
N ASP A 166 -14.73 -11.84 -0.41
CA ASP A 166 -13.57 -11.17 -0.98
C ASP A 166 -12.28 -11.53 -0.22
N PHE A 167 -12.40 -11.85 1.07
CA PHE A 167 -11.25 -12.09 1.95
C PHE A 167 -11.09 -13.56 2.35
N GLU A 168 -12.17 -14.34 2.41
CA GLU A 168 -12.19 -15.73 2.89
C GLU A 168 -11.08 -16.60 2.26
N SER A 169 -10.95 -16.54 0.94
CA SER A 169 -10.01 -17.38 0.20
C SER A 169 -8.53 -17.04 0.38
N ILE A 170 -8.21 -15.88 0.98
CA ILE A 170 -6.87 -15.32 1.09
C ILE A 170 -6.46 -14.99 2.53
N SER A 171 -7.43 -14.83 3.44
CA SER A 171 -7.25 -14.43 4.83
C SER A 171 -6.17 -15.24 5.55
N LEU A 172 -6.23 -16.57 5.50
CA LEU A 172 -5.28 -17.44 6.20
C LEU A 172 -3.86 -17.38 5.60
N LYS A 173 -3.75 -17.10 4.30
CA LYS A 173 -2.44 -16.92 3.65
C LYS A 173 -1.82 -15.59 4.04
N LEU A 174 -2.63 -14.53 4.08
CA LEU A 174 -2.22 -13.22 4.57
C LEU A 174 -1.83 -13.29 6.05
N ALA A 175 -2.66 -13.93 6.87
CA ALA A 175 -2.43 -14.11 8.29
C ALA A 175 -1.09 -14.77 8.57
N ARG A 176 -0.79 -15.86 7.87
CA ARG A 176 0.51 -16.55 7.97
C ARG A 176 1.68 -15.67 7.51
N ARG A 177 1.50 -14.89 6.43
CA ARG A 177 2.56 -14.02 5.90
C ARG A 177 2.87 -12.89 6.88
N LEU A 178 1.86 -12.17 7.35
CA LEU A 178 2.04 -11.11 8.35
C LEU A 178 2.53 -11.67 9.69
N GLY A 179 2.07 -12.85 10.09
CA GLY A 179 2.59 -13.56 11.26
C GLY A 179 4.09 -13.82 11.20
N GLN A 180 4.63 -14.21 10.04
CA GLN A 180 6.07 -14.34 9.84
C GLN A 180 6.79 -12.98 9.96
N CYS A 181 6.20 -11.90 9.45
CA CYS A 181 6.76 -10.56 9.55
C CYS A 181 6.85 -10.07 11.00
N MET A 182 5.88 -10.43 11.87
CA MET A 182 5.89 -10.06 13.30
C MET A 182 7.08 -10.62 14.09
N ILE A 183 7.67 -11.74 13.63
CA ILE A 183 8.84 -12.36 14.26
C ILE A 183 10.15 -12.08 13.50
N SER A 184 10.12 -11.13 12.55
CA SER A 184 11.30 -10.71 11.78
C SER A 184 12.35 -10.08 12.69
N ASP A 185 13.62 -10.41 12.48
CA ASP A 185 14.73 -9.77 13.20
C ASP A 185 14.84 -8.27 12.88
N GLN A 186 14.39 -7.86 11.68
CA GLN A 186 14.26 -6.45 11.35
C GLN A 186 13.06 -5.85 12.09
N PHE A 187 13.36 -5.03 13.11
CA PHE A 187 12.34 -4.47 14.01
C PHE A 187 11.26 -3.67 13.28
N GLN A 188 11.59 -2.92 12.22
CA GLN A 188 10.60 -2.10 11.48
C GLN A 188 9.54 -2.97 10.78
N VAL A 189 9.93 -4.15 10.29
CA VAL A 189 9.01 -5.11 9.66
C VAL A 189 8.10 -5.71 10.72
N ALA A 190 8.67 -6.13 11.85
CA ALA A 190 7.91 -6.67 12.97
C ALA A 190 6.93 -5.65 13.54
N GLU A 191 7.40 -4.43 13.78
CA GLU A 191 6.59 -3.33 14.29
C GLU A 191 5.40 -3.04 13.37
N ARG A 192 5.65 -2.91 12.05
CA ARG A 192 4.62 -2.58 11.08
C ARG A 192 3.60 -3.71 10.95
N ALA A 193 4.05 -4.97 10.97
CA ALA A 193 3.18 -6.14 10.91
C ALA A 193 2.28 -6.25 12.14
N ILE A 194 2.82 -6.05 13.36
CA ILE A 194 2.01 -6.04 14.58
C ILE A 194 1.00 -4.88 14.53
N SER A 195 1.43 -3.68 14.15
CA SER A 195 0.53 -2.52 13.97
C SER A 195 -0.61 -2.77 12.99
N CYS A 196 -0.38 -3.54 11.92
CA CYS A 196 -1.41 -3.87 10.95
C CYS A 196 -2.56 -4.67 11.61
N TRP A 197 -2.25 -5.57 12.55
CA TRP A 197 -3.25 -6.33 13.30
C TRP A 197 -4.03 -5.46 14.29
N SER A 198 -3.38 -4.45 14.86
CA SER A 198 -4.03 -3.47 15.75
C SER A 198 -4.79 -2.37 14.99
N SER A 199 -4.77 -2.37 13.65
CA SER A 199 -5.36 -1.29 12.85
C SER A 199 -6.89 -1.30 12.88
N PRO A 200 -7.56 -0.13 12.79
CA PRO A 200 -9.03 -0.07 12.75
C PRO A 200 -9.63 -0.91 11.63
N ALA A 201 -8.98 -0.97 10.46
CA ALA A 201 -9.43 -1.75 9.32
C ALA A 201 -9.39 -3.26 9.61
N CYS A 202 -8.29 -3.74 10.22
CA CYS A 202 -8.17 -5.14 10.59
C CYS A 202 -9.16 -5.51 11.70
N LEU A 203 -9.26 -4.69 12.75
CA LEU A 203 -10.19 -4.94 13.87
C LEU A 203 -11.65 -4.95 13.40
N ARG A 204 -12.03 -4.11 12.43
CA ARG A 204 -13.36 -4.16 11.81
C ARG A 204 -13.62 -5.53 11.19
N ILE A 205 -12.72 -6.01 10.33
CA ILE A 205 -12.85 -7.31 9.65
C ILE A 205 -12.91 -8.47 10.66
N MET A 206 -12.05 -8.44 11.68
CA MET A 206 -12.01 -9.46 12.73
C MET A 206 -13.37 -9.56 13.43
N ASN A 207 -13.94 -8.41 13.85
CA ASN A 207 -15.22 -8.36 14.55
C ASN A 207 -16.43 -8.67 13.65
N GLU A 208 -16.42 -8.18 12.41
CA GLU A 208 -17.56 -8.32 11.49
C GLU A 208 -17.70 -9.76 10.99
N TYR A 209 -16.59 -10.44 10.72
CA TYR A 209 -16.56 -11.81 10.23
C TYR A 209 -15.98 -12.76 11.29
N GLU A 210 -16.71 -12.97 12.39
CA GLU A 210 -16.24 -13.69 13.58
C GLU A 210 -15.53 -15.03 13.29
N LYS A 211 -16.12 -15.89 12.44
CA LYS A 211 -15.53 -17.20 12.08
C LYS A 211 -14.21 -17.05 11.33
N LEU A 212 -14.16 -16.11 10.38
CA LEU A 212 -12.96 -15.78 9.63
C LEU A 212 -11.89 -15.18 10.57
N GLY A 213 -12.32 -14.28 11.46
CA GLY A 213 -11.52 -13.66 12.50
C GLY A 213 -10.87 -14.71 13.40
N GLN A 214 -11.65 -15.67 13.92
CA GLN A 214 -11.11 -16.77 14.72
C GLN A 214 -10.07 -17.57 13.95
N GLY A 215 -10.36 -17.96 12.71
CA GLY A 215 -9.41 -18.69 11.88
C GLY A 215 -8.10 -17.94 11.61
N MET A 216 -8.15 -16.61 11.47
CA MET A 216 -6.95 -15.77 11.37
C MET A 216 -6.23 -15.65 12.70
N PHE A 217 -6.95 -15.46 13.80
CA PHE A 217 -6.38 -15.37 15.14
C PHE A 217 -5.60 -16.64 15.50
N ASP A 218 -6.18 -17.82 15.26
CA ASP A 218 -5.54 -19.11 15.51
C ASP A 218 -4.20 -19.24 14.76
N VAL A 219 -4.11 -18.65 13.56
CA VAL A 219 -2.86 -18.61 12.78
C VAL A 219 -1.84 -17.65 13.38
N ILE A 220 -2.25 -16.47 13.85
CA ILE A 220 -1.31 -15.43 14.33
C ILE A 220 -0.93 -15.58 15.81
N LYS A 221 -1.76 -16.21 16.63
CA LYS A 221 -1.53 -16.47 18.06
C LYS A 221 -0.11 -16.99 18.36
N PRO A 222 0.39 -18.06 17.72
CA PRO A 222 1.76 -18.55 17.98
C PRO A 222 2.85 -17.55 17.57
N PHE A 223 2.61 -16.72 16.54
CA PHE A 223 3.57 -15.68 16.14
C PHE A 223 3.58 -14.52 17.14
N LEU A 224 2.42 -14.10 17.67
CA LEU A 224 2.32 -13.07 18.71
C LEU A 224 3.04 -13.53 19.98
N GLN A 225 2.77 -14.75 20.45
CA GLN A 225 3.42 -15.30 21.65
C GLN A 225 4.95 -15.39 21.49
N ARG A 226 5.43 -15.77 20.31
CA ARG A 226 6.87 -15.79 20.00
C ARG A 226 7.46 -14.38 19.94
N ALA A 227 6.75 -13.40 19.40
CA ALA A 227 7.20 -12.01 19.39
C ALA A 227 7.30 -11.43 20.82
N VAL A 228 6.33 -11.74 21.69
CA VAL A 228 6.34 -11.35 23.11
C VAL A 228 7.55 -11.91 23.86
N THR A 229 7.82 -13.20 23.70
CA THR A 229 8.82 -13.91 24.52
C THR A 229 10.22 -13.91 23.94
N GLY A 230 10.35 -13.82 22.61
CA GLY A 230 11.58 -14.14 21.90
C GLY A 230 12.11 -13.04 20.97
N HIS A 231 11.42 -11.92 20.79
CA HIS A 231 11.95 -10.82 19.97
C HIS A 231 13.04 -10.05 20.75
N TRP A 232 14.16 -9.70 20.12
CA TRP A 232 15.28 -9.05 20.82
C TRP A 232 14.97 -7.60 21.27
N ASN A 233 14.12 -6.89 20.52
CA ASN A 233 13.68 -5.53 20.83
C ASN A 233 12.47 -5.53 21.79
N THR A 234 12.62 -4.89 22.96
CA THR A 234 11.61 -4.81 24.02
C THR A 234 10.36 -4.04 23.63
N LEU A 235 10.45 -3.02 22.77
CA LEU A 235 9.28 -2.28 22.27
C LEU A 235 8.38 -3.18 21.42
N ILE A 236 8.98 -4.08 20.64
CA ILE A 236 8.24 -5.06 19.84
C ILE A 236 7.56 -6.09 20.75
N GLN A 237 8.25 -6.56 21.79
CA GLN A 237 7.66 -7.45 22.78
C GLN A 237 6.43 -6.81 23.45
N GLN A 238 6.55 -5.56 23.89
CA GLN A 238 5.46 -4.81 24.50
C GLN A 238 4.27 -4.66 23.52
N LYS A 239 4.54 -4.23 22.29
CA LYS A 239 3.50 -4.03 21.26
C LYS A 239 2.79 -5.33 20.90
N ALA A 240 3.53 -6.45 20.84
CA ALA A 240 2.96 -7.78 20.64
C ALA A 240 2.06 -8.18 21.82
N GLN A 241 2.47 -7.89 23.06
CA GLN A 241 1.69 -8.18 24.26
C GLN A 241 0.40 -7.36 24.30
N GLU A 242 0.47 -6.07 23.96
CA GLU A 242 -0.70 -5.19 23.85
C GLU A 242 -1.69 -5.71 22.80
N THR A 243 -1.19 -6.10 21.63
CA THR A 243 -2.01 -6.66 20.55
C THR A 243 -2.63 -8.01 20.94
N TYR A 244 -1.89 -8.88 21.63
CA TYR A 244 -2.43 -10.14 22.14
C TYR A 244 -3.52 -9.90 23.18
N THR A 245 -3.28 -8.99 24.13
CA THR A 245 -4.26 -8.61 25.17
C THR A 245 -5.52 -8.01 24.55
N MET A 246 -5.39 -7.23 23.48
CA MET A 246 -6.51 -6.69 22.73
C MET A 246 -7.41 -7.82 22.20
N TYR A 247 -6.84 -8.81 21.50
CA TYR A 247 -7.62 -9.94 20.99
C TYR A 247 -8.19 -10.85 22.08
N TYR A 248 -7.46 -11.03 23.18
CA TYR A 248 -7.98 -11.73 24.36
C TYR A 248 -9.24 -11.03 24.89
N ASN A 249 -9.20 -9.70 25.05
CA ASN A 249 -10.35 -8.90 25.50
C ASN A 249 -11.52 -8.91 24.51
N MET A 250 -11.27 -9.17 23.23
CA MET A 250 -12.29 -9.37 22.20
C MET A 250 -12.91 -10.78 22.22
N GLY A 251 -12.34 -11.71 23.00
CA GLY A 251 -12.86 -13.07 23.16
C GLY A 251 -12.30 -14.10 22.18
N TYR A 252 -11.23 -13.81 21.42
CA TYR A 252 -10.63 -14.77 20.49
C TYR A 252 -9.84 -15.89 21.15
N ASP A 253 -9.41 -15.69 22.39
CA ASP A 253 -8.65 -16.68 23.15
C ASP A 253 -9.43 -17.06 24.40
N THR A 254 -10.35 -18.02 24.24
CA THR A 254 -11.20 -18.56 25.31
C THR A 254 -10.69 -19.89 25.85
N ASP A 255 -9.42 -20.23 25.62
CA ASP A 255 -8.78 -21.40 26.22
C ASP A 255 -8.62 -21.20 27.73
N ASP A 256 -9.67 -21.55 28.47
CA ASP A 256 -9.62 -22.09 29.83
C ASP A 256 -8.79 -23.40 29.80
N VAL A 257 -7.47 -23.26 29.69
CA VAL A 257 -6.52 -24.28 30.18
C VAL A 257 -5.63 -23.58 31.18
N ALA A 258 -6.13 -23.54 32.41
CA ALA A 258 -5.39 -23.39 33.67
C ALA A 258 -3.87 -23.21 33.52
N SER A 259 -3.42 -21.97 33.30
CA SER A 259 -2.13 -21.53 33.82
C SER A 259 -2.40 -20.73 35.08
N THR A 260 -2.40 -21.44 36.20
CA THR A 260 -2.12 -20.93 37.54
C THR A 260 -1.23 -19.69 37.49
N PRO A 261 -1.59 -18.56 38.13
CA PRO A 261 -0.58 -17.61 38.54
C PRO A 261 0.18 -18.30 39.68
N SER A 262 1.33 -18.91 39.36
CA SER A 262 2.32 -19.22 40.37
C SER A 262 2.74 -17.90 41.00
N GLY A 263 2.17 -17.60 42.16
CA GLY A 263 2.51 -16.44 42.94
C GLY A 263 3.96 -16.53 43.40
N LEU A 264 4.67 -15.41 43.28
CA LEU A 264 5.67 -15.00 44.24
C LEU A 264 5.57 -13.48 44.37
N ILE A 265 4.93 -13.03 45.45
CA ILE A 265 5.12 -11.70 46.02
C ILE A 265 6.25 -11.79 47.05
N SER A 266 7.13 -10.79 46.96
CA SER A 266 8.07 -10.23 47.96
C SER A 266 9.18 -11.12 48.53
N ASP A 267 10.42 -10.68 48.34
CA ASP A 267 11.05 -9.90 49.41
C ASP A 267 12.14 -8.96 48.88
N GLY A 268 12.08 -7.72 49.36
CA GLY A 268 13.06 -6.68 49.05
C GLY A 268 14.32 -6.82 49.89
N LYS A 269 15.45 -6.40 49.33
CA LYS A 269 16.56 -5.89 50.12
C LYS A 269 17.35 -4.84 49.33
N VAL A 270 17.16 -3.60 49.78
CA VAL A 270 18.02 -2.44 49.55
C VAL A 270 19.44 -2.78 50.01
N LEU A 271 20.46 -2.44 49.21
CA LEU A 271 21.77 -1.97 49.71
C LEU A 271 22.50 -1.21 48.60
N ASP A 272 22.99 -0.05 49.01
CA ASP A 272 23.65 1.04 48.30
C ASP A 272 25.18 0.80 48.22
N SER A 273 25.83 1.25 47.15
CA SER A 273 27.19 1.82 47.21
C SER A 273 27.62 2.44 45.88
N SER A 274 27.87 3.75 45.93
CA SER A 274 28.55 4.58 44.93
C SER A 274 30.04 4.23 44.75
N ALA A 275 30.62 4.47 43.55
CA ALA A 275 31.69 5.48 43.32
C ALA A 275 32.43 5.35 41.95
N LYS A 276 32.52 6.52 41.27
CA LYS A 276 33.68 7.10 40.52
C LYS A 276 34.11 6.48 39.17
N THR A 277 33.84 7.13 38.02
CA THR A 277 34.58 8.20 37.27
C THR A 277 35.85 7.72 36.55
N GLU A 278 35.89 7.82 35.21
CA GLU A 278 36.74 8.74 34.41
C GLU A 278 36.64 8.50 32.87
N GLU A 279 36.61 9.63 32.12
CA GLU A 279 37.10 9.95 30.76
C GLU A 279 36.67 9.13 29.50
N SER A 280 35.91 9.69 28.53
CA SER A 280 36.27 10.54 27.35
C SER A 280 37.17 9.81 26.32
N ASP A 281 36.95 9.76 25.00
CA ASP A 281 36.37 10.73 24.03
C ASP A 281 36.14 10.01 22.64
N PRO A 282 35.93 10.65 21.46
CA PRO A 282 34.68 10.59 20.69
C PRO A 282 34.80 9.98 19.25
N ASP A 283 33.71 10.12 18.48
CA ASP A 283 33.52 10.00 17.00
C ASP A 283 32.73 8.78 16.49
N GLU A 284 31.51 9.03 15.98
CA GLU A 284 31.17 8.90 14.56
C GLU A 284 29.72 9.35 14.27
N ASP A 285 29.58 10.60 13.87
CA ASP A 285 28.40 11.14 13.19
C ASP A 285 28.33 10.60 11.76
N ALA A 286 27.53 9.55 11.52
CA ALA A 286 27.14 9.15 10.17
C ALA A 286 25.89 8.24 10.15
N ASN A 287 24.72 8.69 10.61
CA ASN A 287 23.49 7.97 10.26
C ASN A 287 22.17 8.77 10.19
N ASN A 288 22.22 10.10 10.24
CA ASN A 288 21.00 10.90 10.38
C ASN A 288 20.30 11.28 9.04
N SER A 289 20.64 10.62 7.92
CA SER A 289 20.04 10.88 6.60
C SER A 289 18.95 9.87 6.19
N SER A 290 18.86 8.73 6.88
CA SER A 290 17.85 7.69 6.62
C SER A 290 16.55 7.95 7.39
N GLU A 291 16.63 8.35 8.66
CA GLU A 291 15.46 8.60 9.52
C GLU A 291 14.66 9.85 9.09
N ALA A 292 15.36 10.89 8.60
CA ALA A 292 14.73 12.13 8.15
C ALA A 292 13.87 11.94 6.88
N ASN A 293 14.27 11.05 5.97
CA ASN A 293 13.50 10.77 4.75
C ASN A 293 12.26 9.90 5.03
N MET A 294 12.32 9.01 6.02
CA MET A 294 11.24 8.08 6.33
C MET A 294 10.12 8.73 7.16
N SER A 295 10.46 9.63 8.09
CA SER A 295 9.46 10.41 8.86
C SER A 295 8.69 11.42 8.00
N MET A 296 9.29 11.92 6.92
CA MET A 296 8.63 12.83 5.98
C MET A 296 7.68 12.09 5.03
N ALA A 297 8.05 10.89 4.56
CA ALA A 297 7.20 10.07 3.69
C ALA A 297 5.92 9.58 4.40
N ILE A 298 5.99 9.26 5.69
CA ILE A 298 4.84 8.84 6.52
C ILE A 298 3.93 10.02 6.89
N ARG A 299 4.47 11.25 6.99
CA ARG A 299 3.65 12.46 7.22
C ARG A 299 2.96 12.97 5.95
N LEU A 300 3.57 12.80 4.79
CA LEU A 300 3.03 13.28 3.51
C LEU A 300 1.85 12.45 2.97
N SER A 301 1.72 11.18 3.37
CA SER A 301 0.54 10.34 3.05
C SER A 301 -0.73 10.81 3.78
N ALA A 302 -0.60 11.41 4.97
CA ALA A 302 -1.74 11.87 5.76
C ALA A 302 -2.23 13.29 5.37
N SER A 303 -1.38 14.14 4.78
CA SER A 303 -1.71 15.57 4.58
C SER A 303 -2.09 15.97 3.15
N ASN A 304 -1.83 15.16 2.13
CA ASN A 304 -2.07 15.57 0.73
C ASN A 304 -3.37 15.05 0.10
N ALA A 305 -4.23 14.37 0.86
CA ALA A 305 -5.45 13.75 0.33
C ALA A 305 -6.67 14.69 0.20
N VAL A 306 -6.63 15.95 0.67
CA VAL A 306 -7.86 16.78 0.76
C VAL A 306 -7.75 18.20 0.18
N GLU A 307 -6.58 18.75 -0.14
CA GLU A 307 -6.48 20.13 -0.63
C GLU A 307 -5.64 20.24 -1.91
N SER A 308 -6.24 19.99 -3.07
CA SER A 308 -5.88 20.65 -4.35
C SER A 308 -6.64 20.06 -5.54
N LEU A 309 -7.96 20.22 -5.60
CA LEU A 309 -8.66 20.10 -6.90
C LEU A 309 -10.03 20.83 -7.02
N ASP A 310 -10.41 21.68 -6.05
CA ASP A 310 -11.75 22.32 -6.03
C ASP A 310 -11.81 23.78 -6.52
N VAL A 311 -10.78 24.26 -7.24
CA VAL A 311 -10.85 25.60 -7.84
C VAL A 311 -10.51 25.49 -9.32
N VAL A 312 -11.56 25.33 -10.14
CA VAL A 312 -11.79 25.85 -11.50
C VAL A 312 -12.77 24.91 -12.20
N LEU A 313 -14.06 24.97 -11.83
CA LEU A 313 -15.18 24.51 -12.66
C LEU A 313 -16.43 25.30 -12.27
N SER A 314 -16.49 26.57 -12.68
CA SER A 314 -17.74 27.29 -12.87
C SER A 314 -17.54 28.19 -14.06
N ASP A 315 -18.18 27.82 -15.18
CA ASP A 315 -18.81 28.68 -16.17
C ASP A 315 -18.79 28.01 -17.56
N GLU A 316 -19.92 28.14 -18.24
CA GLU A 316 -20.28 27.68 -19.59
C GLU A 316 -20.94 26.29 -19.68
N GLU A 317 -22.22 26.23 -19.29
CA GLU A 317 -23.21 25.40 -20.00
C GLU A 317 -24.01 26.28 -20.95
N ASP A 318 -23.99 25.85 -22.22
CA ASP A 318 -24.70 26.40 -23.37
C ASP A 318 -26.23 26.23 -23.23
N GLU A 319 -26.99 27.31 -23.43
CA GLU A 319 -28.38 27.25 -23.92
C GLU A 319 -28.35 27.48 -25.43
N ASP A 320 -28.31 26.39 -26.21
CA ASP A 320 -28.69 26.39 -27.63
C ASP A 320 -29.30 25.03 -27.97
N ASP A 321 -30.60 24.88 -27.70
CA ASP A 321 -31.43 23.81 -28.27
C ASP A 321 -32.92 24.19 -28.22
N LYS A 322 -33.35 25.08 -29.13
CA LYS A 322 -34.75 25.20 -29.55
C LYS A 322 -34.85 25.70 -31.00
N ALA A 323 -34.80 24.77 -31.94
CA ALA A 323 -35.40 24.94 -33.26
C ALA A 323 -35.67 23.56 -33.89
N ASP A 324 -36.84 22.98 -33.60
CA ASP A 324 -37.68 22.27 -34.57
C ASP A 324 -38.89 21.64 -33.87
N ALA A 325 -40.01 22.38 -33.86
CA ALA A 325 -41.38 21.84 -33.85
C ALA A 325 -42.40 23.00 -33.89
N SER A 326 -42.67 23.53 -35.09
CA SER A 326 -43.99 23.97 -35.61
C SER A 326 -43.83 24.90 -36.79
#